data_AF-A0A7S3SXX3-F1
#
_entry.id   AF-A0A7S3SXX3-F1
#
_cell.length_a   1.000
_cell.length_b   1.000
_cell.length_c   1.000
_cell.angle_alpha   90.00
_cell.angle_beta   90.00
_cell.angle_gamma   90.00
#
_symmetry.space_group_name_H-M   'P 1'
#
loop_
_entity.id
_entity.type
_entity.pdbx_description
1 polymer ?
#
loop_
_entity_poly.entity_id
_entity_poly.type
_entity_poly.pdbx_seq_one_letter_code
_entity_poly.pdbx_strand_id
1 'polypeptide(L)'
;RYLHFGPPSVAHGHEPRSGGHRMGHKHSKKTSPGEKHTSFKLFEYQCSNCSAKRPIQYFYRNGTFLPQQPRVVCGGCNTSLVVEPFKTVDYECPSCRKWQRARMPARPIPLNMYNVSVVSCNCGFRGEVSIGRLMDVACSHCWAHKRELRDVWIEEGDEVKTYCEPCQDYRRAYTQAPKKKGGGDPAADMEYTCENCFRVRPIHAEELLRSEGLASCSLCKWVGYPEVRPRGSQQQSSAATPKGHASGPSPKGASSSRRSTGDRKARVKPAPIDDEPPDPA
;
A
#
# COMPACT_ATOMS: atom_id res chain seq x y z
N ARG A 1 -43.08 -11.88 26.46
CA ARG A 1 -44.12 -10.98 25.91
C ARG A 1 -43.67 -10.59 24.51
N TYR A 2 -44.20 -11.29 23.50
CA TYR A 2 -43.85 -11.10 22.10
C TYR A 2 -44.72 -9.97 21.52
N LEU A 3 -44.09 -8.94 20.95
CA LEU A 3 -44.79 -7.91 20.20
C LEU A 3 -44.65 -8.21 18.71
N HIS A 4 -45.77 -8.60 18.11
CA HIS A 4 -45.97 -8.66 16.66
C HIS A 4 -46.03 -7.23 16.10
N PHE A 5 -45.16 -6.92 15.13
CA PHE A 5 -45.33 -5.79 14.23
C PHE A 5 -45.53 -6.35 12.82
N GLY A 6 -46.74 -6.18 12.30
CA GLY A 6 -47.05 -6.43 10.88
C GLY A 6 -46.65 -5.23 10.02
N PRO A 7 -46.26 -5.44 8.75
CA PRO A 7 -45.96 -4.36 7.83
C PRO A 7 -47.25 -3.78 7.20
N PRO A 8 -47.32 -2.45 6.94
CA PRO A 8 -48.39 -1.87 6.15
C PRO A 8 -48.15 -2.13 4.65
N SER A 9 -49.23 -2.54 3.98
CA SER A 9 -49.35 -2.63 2.52
C SER A 9 -49.41 -1.24 1.91
N VAL A 10 -48.63 -0.99 0.86
CA VAL A 10 -48.73 0.24 0.05
C VAL A 10 -48.87 -0.14 -1.42
N ALA A 11 -49.81 0.57 -2.05
CA ALA A 11 -50.47 0.28 -3.30
C ALA A 11 -49.58 0.40 -4.55
N HIS A 12 -49.97 -0.37 -5.56
CA HIS A 12 -49.48 -0.33 -6.93
C HIS A 12 -49.81 1.01 -7.62
N GLY A 13 -48.77 1.74 -8.03
CA GLY A 13 -48.85 2.79 -9.04
C GLY A 13 -48.31 2.26 -10.38
N HIS A 14 -49.18 2.17 -11.38
CA HIS A 14 -48.84 1.92 -12.78
C HIS A 14 -48.27 3.19 -13.41
N GLU A 15 -47.06 3.13 -13.98
CA GLU A 15 -46.54 4.16 -14.89
C GLU A 15 -46.49 3.66 -16.35
N PRO A 16 -46.73 4.54 -17.34
CA PRO A 16 -46.82 4.19 -18.74
C PRO A 16 -45.45 3.96 -19.41
N ARG A 17 -45.45 2.97 -20.30
CA ARG A 17 -44.35 2.62 -21.21
C ARG A 17 -44.09 3.74 -22.21
N SER A 18 -42.90 4.32 -22.16
CA SER A 18 -42.31 5.10 -23.26
C SER A 18 -41.08 4.39 -23.79
N GLY A 19 -41.18 3.94 -25.04
CA GLY A 19 -40.11 3.30 -25.79
C GLY A 19 -39.00 4.29 -26.16
N GLY A 20 -37.77 3.81 -26.07
CA GLY A 20 -36.58 4.49 -26.54
C GLY A 20 -35.50 3.48 -26.89
N HIS A 21 -35.28 3.29 -28.19
CA HIS A 21 -34.23 2.45 -28.74
C HIS A 21 -32.85 2.90 -28.24
N ARG A 22 -32.09 1.99 -27.61
CA ARG A 22 -30.66 2.15 -27.37
C ARG A 22 -29.91 0.91 -27.86
N MET A 23 -29.48 0.95 -29.12
CA MET A 23 -28.40 0.10 -29.62
C MET A 23 -27.08 0.73 -29.16
N GLY A 24 -26.64 0.37 -27.96
CA GLY A 24 -25.31 0.67 -27.46
C GLY A 24 -24.73 -0.62 -26.91
N HIS A 25 -23.83 -1.23 -27.68
CA HIS A 25 -23.08 -2.42 -27.27
C HIS A 25 -22.31 -2.12 -25.96
N LYS A 26 -22.93 -2.47 -24.84
CA LYS A 26 -22.23 -2.59 -23.56
C LYS A 26 -21.35 -3.82 -23.67
N HIS A 27 -20.05 -3.60 -23.88
CA HIS A 27 -19.03 -4.59 -23.54
C HIS A 27 -19.05 -4.79 -22.02
N SER A 28 -20.05 -5.52 -21.53
CA SER A 28 -19.93 -6.22 -20.25
C SER A 28 -18.76 -7.17 -20.42
N LYS A 29 -17.61 -6.79 -19.86
CA LYS A 29 -16.52 -7.72 -19.55
C LYS A 29 -17.14 -8.89 -18.78
N LYS A 30 -17.48 -9.96 -19.50
CA LYS A 30 -17.76 -11.27 -18.92
C LYS A 30 -16.42 -11.72 -18.35
N THR A 31 -16.22 -11.49 -17.07
CA THR A 31 -15.22 -12.20 -16.29
C THR A 31 -15.54 -13.69 -16.44
N SER A 32 -14.65 -14.41 -17.09
CA SER A 32 -14.77 -15.85 -17.34
C SER A 32 -14.99 -16.58 -16.00
N PRO A 33 -16.04 -17.39 -15.87
CA PRO A 33 -16.20 -18.25 -14.70
C PRO A 33 -15.26 -19.45 -14.90
N GLY A 34 -14.24 -19.61 -14.06
CA GLY A 34 -13.60 -20.94 -14.00
C GLY A 34 -12.17 -21.06 -13.53
N GLU A 35 -11.43 -19.99 -13.29
CA GLU A 35 -10.19 -20.14 -12.52
C GLU A 35 -10.55 -20.03 -11.04
N LYS A 36 -10.53 -21.17 -10.34
CA LYS A 36 -10.55 -21.20 -8.88
C LYS A 36 -9.26 -20.57 -8.37
N HIS A 37 -9.12 -19.25 -8.50
CA HIS A 37 -8.07 -18.51 -7.85
C HIS A 37 -8.21 -18.79 -6.36
N THR A 38 -7.30 -19.62 -5.83
CA THR A 38 -7.15 -19.81 -4.40
C THR A 38 -6.95 -18.44 -3.79
N SER A 39 -7.98 -17.96 -3.12
CA SER A 39 -7.97 -16.62 -2.58
C SER A 39 -7.17 -16.64 -1.28
N PHE A 40 -6.12 -15.85 -1.23
CA PHE A 40 -5.28 -15.69 -0.03
C PHE A 40 -5.19 -14.22 0.36
N LYS A 41 -4.89 -13.99 1.63
CA LYS A 41 -4.48 -12.67 2.12
C LYS A 41 -3.08 -12.79 2.74
N LEU A 42 -2.33 -11.70 2.68
CA LEU A 42 -0.99 -11.63 3.28
C LEU A 42 -1.11 -11.25 4.76
N PHE A 43 -0.58 -12.13 5.60
CA PHE A 43 -0.28 -11.86 7.01
C PHE A 43 1.22 -11.69 7.19
N GLU A 44 1.62 -11.32 8.39
CA GLU A 44 3.00 -11.25 8.85
C GLU A 44 3.24 -12.32 9.91
N TYR A 45 4.47 -12.78 10.04
CA TYR A 45 4.90 -13.50 11.24
C TYR A 45 6.22 -12.91 11.73
N GLN A 46 6.51 -13.09 13.02
CA GLN A 46 7.76 -12.70 13.64
C GLN A 46 8.48 -13.97 14.10
N CYS A 47 9.71 -14.19 13.65
CA CYS A 47 10.50 -15.32 14.12
C CYS A 47 10.81 -15.16 15.61
N SER A 48 10.50 -16.17 16.42
CA SER A 48 10.80 -16.16 17.86
C SER A 48 12.30 -16.18 18.16
N ASN A 49 13.13 -16.70 17.25
CA ASN A 49 14.58 -16.79 17.45
C ASN A 49 15.32 -15.48 17.11
N CYS A 50 15.06 -14.89 15.94
CA CYS A 50 15.81 -13.70 15.47
C CYS A 50 14.96 -12.44 15.34
N SER A 51 13.68 -12.46 15.71
CA SER A 51 12.73 -11.34 15.59
C SER A 51 12.49 -10.80 14.17
N ALA A 52 13.02 -11.45 13.13
CA ALA A 52 12.77 -11.07 11.75
C ALA A 52 11.27 -11.19 11.42
N LYS A 53 10.70 -10.13 10.83
CA LYS A 53 9.33 -10.11 10.32
C LYS A 53 9.31 -10.51 8.85
N ARG A 54 8.36 -11.36 8.46
CA ARG A 54 8.22 -11.86 7.08
C ARG A 54 6.74 -12.01 6.72
N PRO A 55 6.38 -11.81 5.44
CA PRO A 55 5.03 -12.07 4.98
C PRO A 55 4.75 -13.57 4.90
N ILE A 56 3.49 -13.96 5.06
CA ILE A 56 3.00 -15.31 4.86
C ILE A 56 1.61 -15.26 4.22
N GLN A 57 1.35 -16.17 3.28
CA GLN A 57 0.04 -16.32 2.66
C GLN A 57 -0.89 -17.10 3.58
N TYR A 58 -2.11 -16.61 3.75
CA TYR A 58 -3.15 -17.27 4.55
C TYR A 58 -4.41 -17.43 3.70
N PHE A 59 -4.83 -18.68 3.51
CA PHE A 59 -5.89 -19.04 2.57
C PHE A 59 -7.29 -18.86 3.16
N TYR A 60 -8.24 -18.44 2.32
CA TYR A 60 -9.65 -18.34 2.68
C TYR A 60 -10.55 -18.94 1.60
N ARG A 61 -11.75 -19.36 1.99
CA ARG A 61 -12.78 -19.89 1.10
C ARG A 61 -14.14 -19.33 1.50
N ASN A 62 -14.93 -18.87 0.53
CA ASN A 62 -16.27 -18.31 0.75
C ASN A 62 -16.26 -17.17 1.80
N GLY A 63 -15.23 -16.32 1.78
CA GLY A 63 -15.11 -15.19 2.71
C GLY A 63 -14.67 -15.55 4.14
N THR A 64 -14.31 -16.81 4.41
CA THR A 64 -13.85 -17.27 5.74
C THR A 64 -12.46 -17.88 5.65
N PHE A 65 -11.56 -17.51 6.56
CA PHE A 65 -10.23 -18.12 6.59
C PHE A 65 -10.27 -19.59 6.98
N LEU A 66 -9.43 -20.38 6.32
CA LEU A 66 -9.27 -21.79 6.63
C LEU A 66 -8.41 -21.95 7.89
N PRO A 67 -8.71 -22.91 8.79
CA PRO A 67 -7.81 -23.28 9.88
C PRO A 67 -6.47 -23.75 9.31
N GLN A 68 -5.39 -23.03 9.66
CA GLN A 68 -4.03 -23.32 9.20
C GLN A 68 -3.05 -23.16 10.35
N GLN A 69 -2.12 -24.09 10.49
CA GLN A 69 -1.02 -24.03 11.44
C GLN A 69 0.32 -24.09 10.69
N PRO A 70 0.73 -22.97 10.05
CA PRO A 70 1.89 -22.96 9.17
C PRO A 70 3.17 -23.23 9.95
N ARG A 71 3.99 -24.15 9.43
CA ARG A 71 5.39 -24.32 9.80
C ARG A 71 6.26 -23.67 8.75
N VAL A 72 7.15 -22.79 9.18
CA VAL A 72 8.05 -22.04 8.28
C VAL A 72 9.49 -22.21 8.72
N VAL A 73 10.40 -22.20 7.76
CA VAL A 73 11.83 -22.06 8.03
C VAL A 73 12.18 -20.58 7.94
N CYS A 74 12.68 -20.00 9.02
CA CYS A 74 13.06 -18.59 9.02
C CYS A 74 14.27 -18.36 8.11
N GLY A 75 14.11 -17.62 7.01
CA GLY A 75 15.24 -17.29 6.12
C GLY A 75 16.32 -16.39 6.73
N GLY A 76 16.18 -15.94 7.98
CA GLY A 76 17.21 -15.19 8.70
C GLY A 76 18.14 -16.07 9.54
N CYS A 77 17.60 -17.07 10.24
CA CYS A 77 18.35 -17.91 11.17
C CYS A 77 18.22 -19.42 10.88
N ASN A 78 17.53 -19.79 9.80
CA ASN A 78 17.26 -21.17 9.35
C ASN A 78 16.57 -22.08 10.38
N THR A 79 15.97 -21.51 11.43
CA THR A 79 15.19 -22.25 12.42
C THR A 79 13.82 -22.61 11.83
N SER A 80 13.41 -23.87 11.96
CA SER A 80 12.03 -24.30 11.69
C SER A 80 11.16 -23.98 12.90
N LEU A 81 10.05 -23.27 12.70
CA LEU A 81 9.11 -22.96 13.77
C LEU A 81 7.65 -23.00 13.29
N VAL A 82 6.75 -23.35 14.21
CA VAL A 82 5.32 -23.06 14.05
C VAL A 82 5.13 -21.59 14.35
N VAL A 83 4.45 -20.87 13.44
CA VAL A 83 4.20 -19.43 13.61
C VAL A 83 2.73 -19.15 13.84
N GLU A 84 2.46 -18.09 14.60
CA GLU A 84 1.14 -17.47 14.67
C GLU A 84 1.14 -16.24 13.76
N PRO A 85 0.51 -16.32 12.57
CA PRO A 85 0.43 -15.16 11.69
C PRO A 85 -0.44 -14.07 12.31
N PHE A 86 -0.06 -12.82 12.09
CA PHE A 86 -0.81 -11.65 12.52
C PHE A 86 -0.82 -10.58 11.42
N LYS A 87 -1.79 -9.67 11.49
CA LYS A 87 -1.84 -8.46 10.68
C LYS A 87 -1.63 -7.27 11.60
N THR A 88 -0.78 -6.34 11.19
CA THR A 88 -0.68 -5.05 11.88
C THR A 88 -1.83 -4.16 11.41
N VAL A 89 -2.64 -3.69 12.36
CA VAL A 89 -3.79 -2.80 12.13
C VAL A 89 -3.63 -1.54 12.97
N ASP A 90 -4.35 -0.49 12.61
CA ASP A 90 -4.46 0.75 13.35
C ASP A 90 -5.84 0.87 14.01
N TYR A 91 -5.92 1.65 15.09
CA TYR A 91 -7.18 2.03 15.74
C TYR A 91 -7.06 3.41 16.37
N GLU A 92 -8.19 4.10 16.52
CA GLU A 92 -8.27 5.33 17.30
C GLU A 92 -8.72 4.99 18.72
N CYS A 93 -7.91 5.32 19.73
CA CYS A 93 -8.31 5.07 21.11
C CYS A 93 -9.50 5.98 21.51
N PRO A 94 -10.65 5.43 21.97
CA PRO A 94 -11.81 6.24 22.34
C PRO A 94 -11.53 7.22 23.49
N SER A 95 -10.63 6.85 24.41
CA SER A 95 -10.31 7.66 25.59
C SER A 95 -9.34 8.81 25.27
N CYS A 96 -8.23 8.54 24.56
CA CYS A 96 -7.19 9.55 24.35
C CYS A 96 -7.14 10.10 22.92
N ARG A 97 -7.97 9.60 21.99
CA ARG A 97 -8.07 10.01 20.58
C ARG A 97 -6.76 9.89 19.79
N LYS A 98 -5.79 9.14 20.31
CA LYS A 98 -4.54 8.86 19.61
C LYS A 98 -4.69 7.62 18.74
N TRP A 99 -4.14 7.70 17.54
CA TRP A 99 -3.93 6.54 16.68
C TRP A 99 -2.89 5.60 17.30
N GLN A 100 -3.24 4.32 17.37
CA GLN A 100 -2.41 3.27 17.95
C GLN A 100 -2.36 2.09 16.99
N ARG A 101 -1.34 1.24 17.15
CA ARG A 101 -1.19 0.00 16.39
C ARG A 101 -1.55 -1.19 17.25
N ALA A 102 -2.24 -2.16 16.65
CA ALA A 102 -2.54 -3.44 17.26
C ALA A 102 -2.09 -4.59 16.34
N ARG A 103 -1.85 -5.76 16.92
CA ARG A 103 -1.63 -7.01 16.19
C ARG A 103 -2.91 -7.82 16.25
N MET A 104 -3.40 -8.18 15.07
CA MET A 104 -4.62 -8.94 14.89
C MET A 104 -4.24 -10.36 14.43
N PRO A 105 -4.49 -11.41 15.24
CA PRO A 105 -4.08 -12.77 14.90
C PRO A 105 -4.91 -13.33 13.74
N ALA A 106 -4.31 -14.23 12.96
CA ALA A 106 -4.99 -14.95 11.87
C ALA A 106 -5.92 -16.04 12.44
N ARG A 107 -7.17 -15.67 12.70
CA ARG A 107 -8.23 -16.57 13.19
C ARG A 107 -9.04 -17.16 12.03
N PRO A 108 -9.56 -18.39 12.16
CA PRO A 108 -10.44 -18.98 11.15
C PRO A 108 -11.88 -18.40 11.26
N ILE A 109 -12.02 -17.10 11.06
CA ILE A 109 -13.28 -16.36 11.12
C ILE A 109 -13.56 -15.66 9.78
N PRO A 110 -14.82 -15.27 9.51
CA PRO A 110 -15.19 -14.48 8.35
C PRO A 110 -14.38 -13.17 8.21
N LEU A 111 -14.06 -12.77 6.98
CA LEU A 111 -13.26 -11.58 6.67
C LEU A 111 -13.84 -10.29 7.25
N ASN A 112 -15.17 -10.16 7.25
CA ASN A 112 -15.88 -8.98 7.78
C ASN A 112 -15.79 -8.84 9.31
N MET A 113 -15.47 -9.92 10.03
CA MET A 113 -15.30 -9.90 11.49
C MET A 113 -13.95 -9.34 11.93
N TYR A 114 -13.03 -9.05 11.00
CA TYR A 114 -11.73 -8.47 11.29
C TYR A 114 -11.73 -6.94 11.44
N ASN A 115 -12.89 -6.29 11.33
CA ASN A 115 -13.01 -4.84 11.46
C ASN A 115 -13.18 -4.36 12.90
N VAL A 116 -13.18 -5.29 13.86
CA VAL A 116 -13.35 -5.01 15.29
C VAL A 116 -12.41 -5.91 16.10
N SER A 117 -11.78 -5.36 17.15
CA SER A 117 -10.96 -6.14 18.08
C SER A 117 -11.00 -5.54 19.48
N VAL A 118 -10.80 -6.40 20.48
CA VAL A 118 -10.46 -5.94 21.83
C VAL A 118 -9.00 -5.49 21.84
N VAL A 119 -8.75 -4.26 22.25
CA VAL A 119 -7.41 -3.66 22.32
C VAL A 119 -7.10 -3.16 23.72
N SER A 120 -5.82 -2.91 23.98
CA SER A 120 -5.34 -2.23 25.19
C SER A 120 -4.50 -1.03 24.76
N CYS A 121 -4.85 0.16 25.23
CA CYS A 121 -4.13 1.40 24.96
C CYS A 121 -3.28 1.80 26.18
N ASN A 122 -2.13 2.43 25.95
CA ASN A 122 -1.24 2.93 27.00
C ASN A 122 -1.87 3.98 27.95
N CYS A 123 -3.05 4.52 27.61
CA CYS A 123 -3.81 5.43 28.50
C CYS A 123 -4.71 4.69 29.50
N GLY A 124 -4.67 3.35 29.54
CA GLY A 124 -5.49 2.51 30.42
C GLY A 124 -6.78 2.00 29.80
N PHE A 125 -7.21 2.54 28.64
CA PHE A 125 -8.38 2.01 27.93
C PHE A 125 -8.17 0.55 27.51
N ARG A 126 -9.14 -0.30 27.85
CA ARG A 126 -9.25 -1.68 27.38
C ARG A 126 -10.69 -1.94 26.96
N GLY A 127 -10.90 -2.34 25.72
CA GLY A 127 -12.25 -2.53 25.21
C GLY A 127 -12.26 -2.87 23.72
N GLU A 128 -13.46 -3.14 23.23
CA GLU A 128 -13.72 -3.38 21.82
C GLU A 128 -13.71 -2.07 21.03
N VAL A 129 -12.96 -2.04 19.92
CA VAL A 129 -12.87 -0.88 19.02
C VAL A 129 -12.85 -1.32 17.57
N SER A 130 -13.26 -0.43 16.68
CA SER A 130 -13.03 -0.59 15.25
C SER A 130 -11.54 -0.56 14.95
N ILE A 131 -11.09 -1.51 14.14
CA ILE A 131 -9.71 -1.64 13.68
C ILE A 131 -9.68 -1.63 12.16
N GLY A 132 -8.54 -1.26 11.58
CA GLY A 132 -8.44 -1.13 10.14
C GLY A 132 -7.03 -0.80 9.68
N ARG A 133 -6.89 -0.36 8.43
CA ARG A 133 -5.69 0.30 7.95
C ARG A 133 -5.92 1.80 7.97
N LEU A 134 -5.06 2.54 8.64
CA LEU A 134 -5.08 3.98 8.57
C LEU A 134 -4.50 4.40 7.21
N MET A 135 -5.33 4.96 6.34
CA MET A 135 -4.99 5.29 4.95
C MET A 135 -5.23 6.77 4.69
N ASP A 136 -4.47 7.34 3.75
CA ASP A 136 -4.79 8.64 3.17
C ASP A 136 -5.75 8.42 2.00
N VAL A 137 -6.89 9.09 2.02
CA VAL A 137 -7.95 8.93 1.01
C VAL A 137 -8.04 10.22 0.21
N ALA A 138 -7.82 10.13 -1.09
CA ALA A 138 -7.82 11.28 -2.01
C ALA A 138 -9.12 11.32 -2.81
N CYS A 139 -9.91 12.39 -2.66
CA CYS A 139 -11.15 12.58 -3.44
C CYS A 139 -10.87 12.56 -4.94
N SER A 140 -11.65 11.81 -5.72
CA SER A 140 -11.47 11.70 -7.17
C SER A 140 -11.78 13.00 -7.93
N HIS A 141 -12.41 13.99 -7.28
CA HIS A 141 -12.83 15.24 -7.91
C HIS A 141 -11.91 16.40 -7.53
N CYS A 142 -11.88 16.76 -6.25
CA CYS A 142 -11.09 17.90 -5.78
C CYS A 142 -9.71 17.49 -5.23
N TRP A 143 -9.40 16.19 -5.17
CA TRP A 143 -8.12 15.66 -4.67
C TRP A 143 -7.76 16.09 -3.26
N ALA A 144 -8.75 16.50 -2.47
CA ALA A 144 -8.55 16.71 -1.04
C ALA A 144 -8.22 15.37 -0.39
N HIS A 145 -7.18 15.38 0.45
CA HIS A 145 -6.74 14.22 1.20
C HIS A 145 -7.35 14.26 2.60
N LYS A 146 -7.89 13.12 3.04
CA LYS A 146 -8.32 12.91 4.42
C LYS A 146 -7.74 11.60 4.92
N ARG A 147 -7.23 11.63 6.15
CA ARG A 147 -6.74 10.42 6.81
C ARG A 147 -7.89 9.71 7.50
N GLU A 148 -8.10 8.45 7.19
CA GLU A 148 -9.27 7.69 7.66
C GLU A 148 -8.93 6.22 7.90
N LEU A 149 -9.61 5.61 8.86
CA LEU A 149 -9.52 4.18 9.10
C LEU A 149 -10.37 3.42 8.08
N ARG A 150 -9.77 2.49 7.34
CA ARG A 150 -10.42 1.68 6.31
C ARG A 150 -10.33 0.20 6.61
N ASP A 151 -11.11 -0.60 5.88
CA ASP A 151 -11.15 -2.06 6.04
C ASP A 151 -9.73 -2.66 6.05
N VAL A 152 -9.51 -3.65 6.90
CA VAL A 152 -8.18 -4.28 7.10
C VAL A 152 -7.59 -4.82 5.79
N TRP A 153 -8.46 -5.22 4.86
CA TRP A 153 -8.09 -5.85 3.60
C TRP A 153 -7.97 -4.89 2.44
N ILE A 154 -8.15 -3.59 2.67
CA ILE A 154 -8.00 -2.58 1.63
C ILE A 154 -6.55 -2.48 1.18
N GLU A 155 -6.36 -2.39 -0.13
CA GLU A 155 -5.08 -2.24 -0.78
C GLU A 155 -4.86 -0.78 -1.21
N GLU A 156 -3.63 -0.48 -1.62
CA GLU A 156 -3.28 0.84 -2.12
C GLU A 156 -3.79 0.99 -3.56
N GLY A 157 -4.44 2.11 -3.86
CA GLY A 157 -5.08 2.37 -5.14
C GLY A 157 -6.54 1.92 -5.22
N ASP A 158 -7.08 1.28 -4.18
CA ASP A 158 -8.48 0.86 -4.15
C ASP A 158 -9.42 2.08 -4.22
N GLU A 159 -10.48 1.95 -5.02
CA GLU A 159 -11.55 2.94 -5.11
C GLU A 159 -12.53 2.75 -3.94
N VAL A 160 -12.72 3.79 -3.14
CA VAL A 160 -13.66 3.83 -2.02
C VAL A 160 -14.67 4.96 -2.17
N LYS A 161 -15.83 4.81 -1.54
CA LYS A 161 -16.78 5.91 -1.37
C LYS A 161 -16.49 6.62 -0.05
N THR A 162 -16.25 7.92 -0.10
CA THR A 162 -16.02 8.75 1.09
C THR A 162 -16.74 10.09 1.01
N TYR A 163 -17.09 10.65 2.17
CA TYR A 163 -17.59 12.02 2.23
C TYR A 163 -16.43 13.00 2.08
N CYS A 164 -16.50 13.84 1.06
CA CYS A 164 -15.48 14.84 0.78
C CYS A 164 -15.94 16.20 1.28
N GLU A 165 -15.34 16.69 2.37
CA GLU A 165 -15.71 17.97 3.00
C GLU A 165 -15.66 19.16 2.02
N PRO A 166 -14.63 19.34 1.18
CA PRO A 166 -14.64 20.44 0.19
C PRO A 166 -15.72 20.32 -0.89
N CYS A 167 -16.14 19.10 -1.22
CA CYS A 167 -17.19 18.87 -2.23
C CYS A 167 -18.59 18.86 -1.62
N GLN A 168 -18.71 18.75 -0.29
CA GLN A 168 -19.96 18.56 0.45
C GLN A 168 -20.82 17.40 -0.09
N ASP A 169 -20.18 16.33 -0.55
CA ASP A 169 -20.85 15.17 -1.16
C ASP A 169 -20.01 13.89 -0.99
N TYR A 170 -20.67 12.72 -1.11
CA TYR A 170 -20.00 11.43 -1.18
C TYR A 170 -19.41 11.21 -2.58
N ARG A 171 -18.09 11.23 -2.66
CA ARG A 171 -17.34 11.02 -3.89
C ARG A 171 -16.62 9.68 -3.88
N ARG A 172 -16.22 9.25 -5.07
CA ARG A 172 -15.20 8.22 -5.21
C ARG A 172 -13.88 8.82 -4.71
N ALA A 173 -13.03 7.98 -4.17
CA ALA A 173 -11.73 8.37 -3.69
C ALA A 173 -10.78 7.19 -3.81
N TYR A 174 -9.48 7.48 -3.85
CA TYR A 174 -8.44 6.48 -3.98
C TYR A 174 -7.66 6.38 -2.68
N THR A 175 -7.43 5.16 -2.22
CA THR A 175 -6.64 4.90 -1.01
C THR A 175 -5.15 4.96 -1.32
N GLN A 176 -4.39 5.58 -0.42
CA GLN A 176 -2.95 5.67 -0.49
C GLN A 176 -2.36 5.34 0.88
N ALA A 177 -1.20 4.67 0.89
CA ALA A 177 -0.50 4.43 2.14
C ALA A 177 -0.04 5.78 2.74
N PRO A 178 -0.22 6.04 4.05
CA PRO A 178 0.17 7.31 4.63
C PRO A 178 1.66 7.54 4.47
N LYS A 179 2.04 8.59 3.76
CA LYS A 179 3.45 8.97 3.62
C LYS A 179 3.90 9.54 4.96
N LYS A 180 4.93 8.94 5.58
CA LYS A 180 5.52 9.49 6.82
C LYS A 180 5.98 10.91 6.52
N LYS A 181 5.47 11.90 7.27
CA LYS A 181 5.72 13.34 7.11
C LYS A 181 7.17 13.78 7.43
N GLY A 182 8.15 12.90 7.28
CA GLY A 182 9.55 13.14 7.57
C GLY A 182 10.41 13.04 6.31
N GLY A 183 10.73 14.19 5.72
CA GLY A 183 11.82 14.33 4.74
C GLY A 183 11.41 14.92 3.40
N GLY A 184 11.16 16.22 3.36
CA GLY A 184 10.96 17.00 2.13
C GLY A 184 9.52 16.99 1.61
N ASP A 185 9.12 18.09 0.97
CA ASP A 185 8.00 18.04 0.03
C ASP A 185 8.18 16.80 -0.86
N PRO A 186 7.11 16.02 -1.12
CA PRO A 186 7.21 14.87 -1.99
C PRO A 186 7.93 15.33 -3.25
N ALA A 187 9.12 14.80 -3.48
CA ALA A 187 9.87 15.15 -4.68
C ALA A 187 8.96 14.79 -5.85
N ALA A 188 8.63 15.79 -6.69
CA ALA A 188 7.84 15.54 -7.89
C ALA A 188 8.42 14.34 -8.63
N ASP A 189 7.54 13.38 -8.91
CA ASP A 189 7.85 12.08 -9.48
C ASP A 189 8.14 12.16 -10.98
N MET A 190 7.66 13.24 -11.61
CA MET A 190 7.87 13.51 -13.02
C MET A 190 8.42 14.91 -13.27
N GLU A 191 8.94 15.08 -14.48
CA GLU A 191 9.44 16.35 -14.98
C GLU A 191 8.99 16.55 -16.43
N TYR A 192 8.81 17.81 -16.83
CA TYR A 192 8.50 18.18 -18.20
C TYR A 192 9.30 19.40 -18.62
N THR A 193 9.57 19.54 -19.92
CA THR A 193 10.21 20.74 -20.48
C THR A 193 9.13 21.71 -20.92
N CYS A 194 9.10 22.92 -20.35
CA CYS A 194 8.15 23.94 -20.79
C CYS A 194 8.46 24.39 -22.23
N GLU A 195 7.48 24.35 -23.12
CA GLU A 195 7.66 24.71 -24.54
C GLU A 195 7.93 26.21 -24.78
N ASN A 196 7.53 27.08 -23.85
CA ASN A 196 7.71 28.53 -23.99
C ASN A 196 9.07 29.01 -23.45
N CYS A 197 9.50 28.53 -22.27
CA CYS A 197 10.75 28.97 -21.65
C CYS A 197 11.87 27.93 -21.67
N PHE A 198 11.61 26.74 -22.22
CA PHE A 198 12.54 25.62 -22.39
C PHE A 198 13.21 25.13 -21.08
N ARG A 199 12.64 25.45 -19.92
CA ARG A 199 13.13 24.98 -18.62
C ARG A 199 12.41 23.69 -18.21
N VAL A 200 13.18 22.75 -17.68
CA VAL A 200 12.65 21.55 -17.02
C VAL A 200 11.94 21.96 -15.72
N ARG A 201 10.71 21.50 -15.54
CA ARG A 201 9.88 21.76 -14.37
C ARG A 201 9.47 20.43 -13.73
N PRO A 202 9.53 20.33 -12.39
CA PRO A 202 8.91 19.22 -11.68
C PRO A 202 7.39 19.29 -11.86
N ILE A 203 6.75 18.14 -12.01
CA ILE A 203 5.29 18.00 -12.00
C ILE A 203 4.90 16.71 -11.27
N HIS A 204 3.82 16.79 -10.50
CA HIS A 204 3.26 15.63 -9.81
C HIS A 204 2.32 14.86 -10.74
N ALA A 205 2.34 13.52 -10.71
CA ALA A 205 1.35 12.71 -11.43
C ALA A 205 -0.08 13.12 -11.09
N GLU A 206 -0.34 13.43 -9.82
CA GLU A 206 -1.65 13.86 -9.36
C GLU A 206 -2.06 15.21 -9.98
N GLU A 207 -1.11 16.11 -10.28
CA GLU A 207 -1.39 17.38 -10.94
C GLU A 207 -1.79 17.19 -12.40
N LEU A 208 -1.10 16.32 -13.13
CA LEU A 208 -1.47 15.99 -14.51
C LEU A 208 -2.83 15.28 -14.58
N LEU A 209 -3.10 14.37 -13.64
CA LEU A 209 -4.40 13.71 -13.57
C LEU A 209 -5.53 14.71 -13.26
N ARG A 210 -5.27 15.73 -12.42
CA ARG A 210 -6.22 16.81 -12.12
C ARG A 210 -6.57 17.66 -13.33
N SER A 211 -5.59 17.91 -14.19
CA SER A 211 -5.69 18.84 -15.30
C SER A 211 -5.90 18.14 -16.65
N GLU A 212 -6.34 16.87 -16.63
CA GLU A 212 -6.57 16.05 -17.82
C GLU A 212 -5.33 15.90 -18.73
N GLY A 213 -4.13 16.03 -18.16
CA GLY A 213 -2.85 15.99 -18.86
C GLY A 213 -2.23 17.35 -19.14
N LEU A 214 -2.88 18.46 -18.77
CA LEU A 214 -2.34 19.81 -18.97
C LEU A 214 -1.32 20.17 -17.87
N ALA A 215 -0.11 20.55 -18.26
CA ALA A 215 0.86 21.13 -17.32
C ALA A 215 0.82 22.65 -17.37
N SER A 216 1.03 23.31 -16.22
CA SER A 216 1.20 24.76 -16.16
C SER A 216 2.62 25.14 -15.73
N CYS A 217 3.29 26.00 -16.51
CA CYS A 217 4.62 26.47 -16.19
C CYS A 217 4.55 27.58 -15.16
N SER A 218 5.04 27.31 -13.94
CA SER A 218 5.00 28.28 -12.84
C SER A 218 5.78 29.58 -13.13
N LEU A 219 6.73 29.55 -14.08
CA LEU A 219 7.58 30.69 -14.45
C LEU A 219 6.95 31.59 -15.51
N CYS A 220 6.59 31.03 -16.68
CA CYS A 220 6.10 31.81 -17.82
C CYS A 220 4.60 31.67 -18.07
N LYS A 221 3.89 30.94 -17.20
CA LYS A 221 2.44 30.70 -17.26
C LYS A 221 1.94 29.97 -18.51
N TRP A 222 2.83 29.35 -19.29
CA TRP A 222 2.45 28.46 -20.39
C TRP A 222 1.59 27.30 -19.85
N VAL A 223 0.56 26.91 -20.60
CA VAL A 223 -0.32 25.78 -20.31
C VAL A 223 -0.43 24.94 -21.58
N GLY A 224 -0.19 23.62 -21.49
CA GLY A 224 -0.28 22.70 -22.63
C GLY A 224 -0.07 21.26 -22.22
N TYR A 225 0.03 20.35 -23.20
CA TYR A 225 0.25 18.92 -22.99
C TYR A 225 1.72 18.57 -23.24
N PRO A 226 2.63 18.74 -22.26
CA PRO A 226 4.02 18.50 -22.52
C PRO A 226 4.31 17.00 -22.60
N GLU A 227 5.47 16.67 -23.17
CA GLU A 227 6.07 15.36 -22.97
C GLU A 227 6.58 15.23 -21.53
N VAL A 228 5.96 14.34 -20.75
CA VAL A 228 6.28 14.10 -19.34
C VAL A 228 7.22 12.91 -19.24
N ARG A 229 8.28 13.04 -18.44
CA ARG A 229 9.27 11.99 -18.22
C ARG A 229 9.40 11.66 -16.73
N PRO A 230 9.68 10.40 -16.37
CA PRO A 230 10.05 10.05 -15.00
C PRO A 230 11.30 10.82 -14.60
N ARG A 231 11.28 11.44 -13.42
CA ARG A 231 12.38 12.27 -12.97
C ARG A 231 13.68 11.46 -12.89
N GLY A 232 14.74 11.97 -13.52
CA GLY A 232 16.06 11.32 -13.53
C GLY A 232 16.30 10.34 -14.68
N SER A 233 15.35 10.21 -15.62
CA SER A 233 15.51 9.36 -16.83
C SER A 233 16.46 9.96 -17.89
N GLN A 234 16.80 11.25 -17.79
CA GLN A 234 17.54 11.97 -18.85
C GLN A 234 19.06 11.67 -18.91
N GLN A 235 19.62 10.89 -17.97
CA GLN A 235 21.08 10.68 -17.88
C GLN A 235 21.64 9.48 -18.66
N GLN A 236 20.83 8.66 -19.35
CA GLN A 236 21.31 7.41 -19.96
C GLN A 236 21.42 7.40 -21.49
N SER A 237 21.00 8.44 -22.23
CA SER A 237 20.94 8.38 -23.70
C SER A 237 22.00 9.21 -24.45
N SER A 238 23.01 9.77 -23.77
CA SER A 238 24.09 10.53 -24.43
C SER A 238 25.47 9.87 -24.26
N ALA A 239 25.61 8.64 -24.75
CA ALA A 239 26.93 7.99 -24.92
C ALA A 239 26.91 6.96 -26.07
N ALA A 240 26.57 7.40 -27.28
CA ALA A 240 26.82 6.63 -28.49
C ALA A 240 27.34 7.56 -29.59
N THR A 241 28.59 8.00 -29.44
CA THR A 241 29.35 8.58 -30.53
C THR A 241 29.78 7.43 -31.46
N PRO A 242 29.40 7.41 -32.75
CA PRO A 242 29.92 6.42 -33.69
C PRO A 242 31.34 6.85 -34.09
N LYS A 243 32.38 6.26 -33.48
CA LYS A 243 33.75 6.36 -34.00
C LYS A 243 33.95 5.28 -35.05
N GLY A 244 33.92 5.68 -36.31
CA GLY A 244 34.42 4.89 -37.43
C GLY A 244 35.96 4.92 -37.52
N HIS A 245 36.49 3.80 -38.02
CA HIS A 245 37.83 3.55 -38.60
C HIS A 245 39.09 3.72 -37.73
N ALA A 246 39.84 2.63 -37.46
CA ALA A 246 40.83 2.04 -38.36
C ALA A 246 41.60 0.87 -37.69
N SER A 247 42.06 -0.05 -38.54
CA SER A 247 42.70 -1.34 -38.29
C SER A 247 44.14 -1.26 -37.75
N GLY A 248 44.57 -2.24 -36.95
CA GLY A 248 45.99 -2.48 -36.63
C GLY A 248 46.20 -3.65 -35.64
N PRO A 249 47.11 -4.63 -35.91
CA PRO A 249 47.18 -5.90 -35.16
C PRO A 249 48.19 -5.91 -33.99
N SER A 250 48.05 -6.96 -33.17
CA SER A 250 48.72 -7.36 -31.92
C SER A 250 50.27 -7.20 -31.85
N PRO A 251 50.85 -7.26 -30.63
CA PRO A 251 51.35 -8.56 -30.14
C PRO A 251 51.20 -8.84 -28.63
N LYS A 252 51.49 -10.11 -28.32
CA LYS A 252 51.38 -10.86 -27.06
C LYS A 252 52.42 -10.46 -26.00
N GLY A 253 52.09 -10.70 -24.73
CA GLY A 253 53.01 -10.83 -23.58
C GLY A 253 52.21 -10.99 -22.29
N ALA A 254 51.90 -12.21 -21.84
CA ALA A 254 52.73 -13.07 -21.01
C ALA A 254 52.93 -12.56 -19.56
N SER A 255 52.39 -13.38 -18.66
CA SER A 255 52.93 -13.82 -17.35
C SER A 255 52.72 -13.01 -16.05
N SER A 256 52.47 -13.84 -15.02
CA SER A 256 52.74 -13.68 -13.59
C SER A 256 51.62 -13.23 -12.66
N SER A 257 50.96 -14.23 -12.08
CA SER A 257 51.05 -14.55 -10.64
C SER A 257 51.24 -13.37 -9.67
N ARG A 258 50.26 -13.18 -8.78
CA ARG A 258 50.49 -13.33 -7.32
C ARG A 258 49.19 -13.37 -6.54
N ARG A 259 49.07 -14.44 -5.74
CA ARG A 259 48.25 -14.56 -4.54
C ARG A 259 48.48 -13.38 -3.59
N SER A 260 47.42 -12.91 -2.96
CA SER A 260 47.47 -12.41 -1.59
C SER A 260 46.13 -12.64 -0.91
N THR A 261 46.13 -13.68 -0.08
CA THR A 261 45.20 -13.92 1.02
C THR A 261 45.46 -12.89 2.13
N GLY A 262 44.40 -12.25 2.61
CA GLY A 262 44.37 -11.40 3.80
C GLY A 262 43.01 -10.68 3.82
N ASP A 263 42.28 -10.52 4.91
CA ASP A 263 42.62 -10.74 6.29
C ASP A 263 41.31 -10.87 7.10
N ARG A 264 41.34 -11.72 8.12
CA ARG A 264 40.23 -11.93 9.05
C ARG A 264 40.20 -10.74 10.01
N LYS A 265 39.12 -9.96 10.03
CA LYS A 265 38.88 -9.02 11.14
C LYS A 265 37.81 -9.52 12.10
N ALA A 266 38.20 -9.46 13.36
CA ALA A 266 37.63 -10.12 14.52
C ALA A 266 36.21 -9.67 14.87
N ARG A 267 35.46 -10.66 15.32
CA ARG A 267 34.14 -10.56 15.97
C ARG A 267 34.34 -10.01 17.38
N VAL A 268 33.87 -8.79 17.63
CA VAL A 268 33.76 -8.22 18.98
C VAL A 268 32.57 -8.90 19.68
N LYS A 269 32.84 -9.56 20.81
CA LYS A 269 31.81 -10.01 21.75
C LYS A 269 31.35 -8.82 22.60
N PRO A 270 30.05 -8.50 22.69
CA PRO A 270 29.54 -7.66 23.76
C PRO A 270 29.47 -8.45 25.08
N ALA A 271 29.79 -7.76 26.18
CA ALA A 271 29.72 -8.25 27.55
C ALA A 271 28.25 -8.51 27.99
N PRO A 272 28.00 -9.44 28.92
CA PRO A 272 26.70 -9.59 29.57
C PRO A 272 26.49 -8.42 30.55
N ILE A 273 25.31 -7.80 30.47
CA ILE A 273 24.80 -6.88 31.50
C ILE A 273 23.77 -7.69 32.28
N ASP A 274 24.18 -8.13 33.46
CA ASP A 274 23.27 -8.63 34.49
C ASP A 274 22.70 -7.42 35.23
N ASP A 275 21.41 -7.16 35.03
CA ASP A 275 20.62 -6.25 35.86
C ASP A 275 19.31 -6.99 36.20
N GLU A 276 19.37 -7.71 37.32
CA GLU A 276 18.22 -8.33 37.97
C GLU A 276 17.72 -7.35 39.04
N PRO A 277 16.51 -6.76 38.90
CA PRO A 277 15.92 -5.95 39.95
C PRO A 277 15.30 -6.86 41.04
N PRO A 278 15.40 -6.50 42.33
CA PRO A 278 14.85 -7.29 43.42
C PRO A 278 13.32 -7.25 43.46
N ASP A 279 12.71 -8.39 43.77
CA ASP A 279 11.29 -8.54 44.06
C ASP A 279 10.87 -7.70 45.28
N PRO A 280 9.73 -6.99 45.24
CA PRO A 280 9.12 -6.41 46.41
C PRO A 280 8.37 -7.47 47.25
N ALA A 281 8.55 -7.35 48.56
CA ALA A 281 7.88 -8.14 49.61
C ALA A 281 6.36 -7.93 49.69
#